data_AF-A0A7Z0KKH6-F1
#
_entry.id   AF-A0A7Z0KKH6-F1
#
_cell.length_a   1.000
_cell.length_b   1.000
_cell.length_c   1.000
_cell.angle_alpha   90.00
_cell.angle_beta   90.00
_cell.angle_gamma   90.00
#
_symmetry.space_group_name_H-M   'P 1'
#
loop_
_entity.id
_entity.type
_entity.pdbx_description
1 polymer ?
#
loop_
_entity_poly.entity_id
_entity_poly.type
_entity_poly.pdbx_seq_one_letter_code
_entity_poly.pdbx_strand_id
1 'polypeptide(L)'
;MKRIALFVGMISVATAGFCGVGQFSDETTCYVYKQDKLQKKLNCQYEGAEGAAMSYSFRQVSYNLPGFGKMATSTSANYNDRNEVTGWTTTVNDEPAIIRYRLPTNQRIVSDAYAQSGKEVMQCYLSTKSQWEICAK
;
A
#
# COMPACT_ATOMS: atom_id res chain seq x y z
N MET A 1 -51.19 43.12 9.14
CA MET A 1 -50.01 43.36 8.28
C MET A 1 -48.77 43.49 9.15
N LYS A 2 -47.82 42.57 9.03
CA LYS A 2 -46.40 42.74 9.41
C LYS A 2 -45.61 41.61 8.73
N ARG A 3 -44.95 41.95 7.62
CA ARG A 3 -43.95 41.11 6.93
C ARG A 3 -42.62 41.35 7.65
N ILE A 4 -41.94 40.31 8.13
CA ILE A 4 -40.51 40.39 8.47
C ILE A 4 -39.85 39.08 8.00
N ALA A 5 -38.68 39.28 7.39
CA ALA A 5 -38.04 38.45 6.39
C ALA A 5 -37.55 37.08 6.87
N LEU A 6 -37.66 36.08 5.99
CA LEU A 6 -36.81 34.89 6.00
C LEU A 6 -35.35 35.35 5.80
N PHE A 7 -34.53 35.20 6.83
CA PHE A 7 -33.09 35.12 6.66
C PHE A 7 -32.74 33.67 6.33
N VAL A 8 -32.61 33.38 5.03
CA VAL A 8 -31.91 32.20 4.54
C VAL A 8 -30.43 32.44 4.81
N GLY A 9 -29.98 32.03 6.00
CA GLY A 9 -28.55 31.95 6.32
C GLY A 9 -27.92 30.89 5.44
N MET A 10 -27.23 31.30 4.38
CA MET A 10 -26.25 30.49 3.68
C MET A 10 -25.18 30.08 4.69
N ILE A 11 -25.32 28.89 5.28
CA ILE A 11 -24.17 28.19 5.86
C ILE A 11 -23.37 27.69 4.65
N SER A 12 -22.44 28.52 4.21
CA SER A 12 -21.32 28.10 3.38
C SER A 12 -20.54 27.06 4.19
N VAL A 13 -20.93 25.79 4.05
CA VAL A 13 -20.07 24.67 4.44
C VAL A 13 -18.91 24.72 3.47
N ALA A 14 -17.83 25.40 3.86
CA ALA A 14 -16.55 25.17 3.25
C ALA A 14 -16.27 23.68 3.43
N THR A 15 -16.41 22.91 2.35
CA THR A 15 -15.96 21.52 2.30
C THR A 15 -14.45 21.57 2.44
N ALA A 16 -13.95 21.54 3.66
CA ALA A 16 -12.58 21.12 3.92
C ALA A 16 -12.46 19.75 3.26
N GLY A 17 -11.59 19.65 2.25
CA GLY A 17 -11.36 18.41 1.53
C GLY A 17 -10.97 17.33 2.53
N PHE A 18 -11.89 16.41 2.79
CA PHE A 18 -11.63 15.25 3.62
C PHE A 18 -10.57 14.40 2.91
N CYS A 19 -9.31 14.56 3.29
CA CYS A 19 -8.27 13.58 2.98
C CYS A 19 -8.60 12.35 3.83
N GLY A 20 -9.30 11.38 3.24
CA GLY A 20 -9.61 10.12 3.91
C GLY A 20 -8.32 9.32 4.09
N VAL A 21 -7.95 9.06 5.34
CA VAL A 21 -7.01 7.99 5.67
C VAL A 21 -7.85 6.76 6.02
N GLY A 22 -7.76 5.73 5.20
CA GLY A 22 -8.32 4.42 5.48
C GLY A 22 -7.34 3.62 6.33
N GLN A 23 -7.84 2.96 7.38
CA GLN A 23 -7.09 1.98 8.15
C GLN A 23 -7.76 0.62 7.98
N PHE A 24 -6.96 -0.43 7.86
CA PHE A 24 -7.44 -1.80 7.70
C PHE A 24 -6.51 -2.77 8.41
N SER A 25 -7.05 -3.91 8.82
CA SER A 25 -6.26 -4.98 9.42
C SER A 25 -6.92 -6.32 9.16
N ASP A 26 -6.13 -7.34 8.86
CA ASP A 26 -6.61 -8.70 8.65
C ASP A 26 -5.48 -9.73 8.83
N GLU A 27 -5.80 -11.00 8.61
CA GLU A 27 -4.87 -12.11 8.55
C GLU A 27 -4.64 -12.59 7.10
N THR A 28 -3.41 -13.00 6.80
CA THR A 28 -3.02 -13.53 5.48
C THR A 28 -1.90 -14.57 5.63
N THR A 29 -1.57 -15.26 4.55
CA THR A 29 -0.33 -16.04 4.49
C THR A 29 0.81 -15.16 3.99
N CYS A 30 1.80 -14.91 4.83
CA CYS A 30 3.04 -14.26 4.45
C CYS A 30 4.10 -15.27 3.97
N TYR A 31 4.87 -14.85 2.97
CA TYR A 31 6.04 -15.54 2.48
C TYR A 31 7.24 -14.60 2.59
N VAL A 32 8.24 -14.99 3.37
CA VAL A 32 9.44 -14.20 3.62
C VAL A 32 10.61 -14.85 2.92
N TYR A 33 11.31 -14.08 2.08
CA TYR A 33 12.48 -14.53 1.34
C TYR A 33 13.71 -13.72 1.70
N LYS A 34 14.87 -14.36 1.57
CA LYS A 34 16.19 -13.72 1.59
C LYS A 34 16.95 -14.19 0.37
N GLN A 35 17.38 -13.27 -0.49
CA GLN A 35 18.13 -13.62 -1.72
C GLN A 35 17.43 -14.75 -2.52
N ASP A 36 16.14 -14.56 -2.81
CA ASP A 36 15.27 -15.51 -3.52
C ASP A 36 14.98 -16.86 -2.83
N LYS A 37 15.55 -17.12 -1.65
CA LYS A 37 15.28 -18.34 -0.87
C LYS A 37 14.21 -18.10 0.17
N LEU A 38 13.17 -18.94 0.16
CA LEU A 38 12.10 -18.91 1.17
C LEU A 38 12.69 -19.21 2.55
N GLN A 39 12.55 -18.26 3.48
CA GLN A 39 12.99 -18.38 4.87
C GLN A 39 11.83 -18.80 5.77
N LYS A 40 10.63 -18.26 5.52
CA LYS A 40 9.44 -18.52 6.32
C LYS A 40 8.18 -18.46 5.45
N LYS A 41 7.28 -19.42 5.65
CA LYS A 41 5.88 -19.34 5.25
C LYS A 41 5.05 -19.46 6.51
N LEU A 42 4.18 -18.48 6.76
CA LEU A 42 3.41 -18.42 7.99
C LEU A 42 2.14 -17.61 7.82
N ASN A 43 1.14 -17.89 8.65
CA ASN A 43 0.03 -16.96 8.83
C ASN A 43 0.56 -15.73 9.58
N CYS A 44 0.17 -14.56 9.11
CA CYS A 44 0.60 -13.26 9.63
C CYS A 44 -0.61 -12.35 9.75
N GLN A 45 -0.57 -11.47 10.74
CA GLN A 45 -1.49 -10.34 10.86
C GLN A 45 -0.86 -9.14 10.18
N TYR A 46 -1.67 -8.32 9.53
CA TYR A 46 -1.21 -7.05 9.00
C TYR A 46 -2.14 -5.91 9.41
N GLU A 47 -1.53 -4.76 9.62
CA GLU A 47 -2.20 -3.48 9.81
C GLU A 47 -1.74 -2.57 8.68
N GLY A 48 -2.68 -1.93 8.00
CA GLY A 48 -2.38 -1.02 6.91
C GLY A 48 -3.11 0.30 7.03
N ALA A 49 -2.50 1.29 6.39
CA ALA A 49 -3.08 2.60 6.21
C ALA A 49 -2.91 3.01 4.76
N GLU A 50 -3.94 3.61 4.18
CA GLU A 50 -3.86 4.19 2.85
C GLU A 50 -4.55 5.55 2.83
N GLY A 51 -4.09 6.42 1.95
CA GLY A 51 -4.65 7.75 1.84
C GLY A 51 -4.12 8.46 0.63
N ALA A 52 -4.81 9.53 0.27
CA ALA A 52 -4.42 10.41 -0.82
C ALA A 52 -4.76 11.86 -0.49
N ALA A 53 -3.93 12.75 -1.00
CA ALA A 53 -4.15 14.17 -1.11
C ALA A 53 -3.82 14.61 -2.55
N MET A 54 -4.06 15.88 -2.88
CA MET A 54 -3.85 16.39 -4.24
C MET A 54 -2.43 16.14 -4.80
N SER A 55 -1.42 16.19 -3.93
CA SER A 55 -0.01 16.08 -4.33
C SER A 55 0.63 14.74 -4.00
N TYR A 56 -0.06 13.83 -3.30
CA TYR A 56 0.53 12.54 -2.94
C TYR A 56 -0.52 11.46 -2.64
N SER A 57 -0.15 10.20 -2.84
CA SER A 57 -0.90 9.04 -2.35
C SER A 57 0.06 8.07 -1.68
N PHE A 58 -0.46 7.29 -0.73
CA PHE A 58 0.32 6.28 -0.05
C PHE A 58 -0.51 5.07 0.33
N ARG A 59 0.18 3.94 0.45
CA ARG A 59 -0.28 2.73 1.10
C ARG A 59 0.86 2.15 1.91
N GLN A 60 0.61 1.94 3.20
CA GLN A 60 1.55 1.37 4.15
C GLN A 60 0.94 0.11 4.74
N VAL A 61 1.75 -0.94 4.89
CA VAL A 61 1.32 -2.19 5.52
C VAL A 61 2.42 -2.70 6.44
N SER A 62 2.09 -2.91 7.71
CA SER A 62 2.96 -3.51 8.71
C SER A 62 2.51 -4.94 8.98
N TYR A 63 3.33 -5.91 8.58
CA TYR A 63 3.13 -7.33 8.82
C TYR A 63 3.78 -7.75 10.13
N ASN A 64 2.98 -8.35 11.01
CA ASN A 64 3.46 -9.06 12.19
C ASN A 64 3.70 -10.53 11.85
N LEU A 65 4.95 -10.98 11.96
CA LEU A 65 5.42 -12.29 11.51
C LEU A 65 5.84 -13.13 12.73
N PRO A 66 4.97 -14.02 13.24
CA PRO A 66 5.26 -14.85 14.40
C PRO A 66 6.60 -15.58 14.31
N GLY A 67 7.46 -15.34 15.31
CA GLY A 67 8.80 -15.95 15.39
C GLY A 67 9.81 -15.45 14.35
N PHE A 68 9.51 -14.35 13.63
CA PHE A 68 10.40 -13.72 12.66
C PHE A 68 10.57 -12.22 12.92
N GLY A 69 9.54 -11.54 13.43
CA GLY A 69 9.57 -10.12 13.77
C GLY A 69 8.49 -9.33 13.03
N LYS A 70 8.78 -8.09 12.66
CA LYS A 70 7.89 -7.26 11.84
C LYS A 70 8.54 -6.93 10.50
N MET A 71 7.73 -6.78 9.46
CA MET A 71 8.14 -6.16 8.22
C MET A 71 7.12 -5.10 7.82
N ALA A 72 7.57 -3.90 7.50
CA ALA A 72 6.72 -2.83 7.01
C ALA A 72 6.99 -2.57 5.53
N THR A 73 5.95 -2.42 4.73
CA THR A 73 6.03 -1.96 3.35
C THR A 73 5.36 -0.61 3.22
N SER A 74 5.89 0.24 2.34
CA SER A 74 5.27 1.51 1.98
C SER A 74 5.37 1.70 0.48
N THR A 75 4.28 2.08 -0.17
CA THR A 75 4.28 2.56 -1.55
C THR A 75 3.65 3.95 -1.54
N SER A 76 4.30 4.92 -2.17
CA SER A 76 3.75 6.25 -2.35
C SER A 76 4.01 6.79 -3.74
N ALA A 77 3.10 7.64 -4.20
CA ALA A 77 3.24 8.41 -5.43
C ALA A 77 3.14 9.89 -5.11
N ASN A 78 3.93 10.70 -5.80
CA ASN A 78 3.81 12.16 -5.79
C ASN A 78 3.18 12.63 -7.10
N TYR A 79 2.35 13.67 -7.03
CA TYR A 79 1.63 14.23 -8.17
C TYR A 79 1.97 15.71 -8.35
N ASN A 80 2.06 16.18 -9.59
CA ASN A 80 2.13 17.61 -9.89
C ASN A 80 0.73 18.24 -9.97
N ASP A 81 0.66 19.53 -10.23
CA ASP A 81 -0.61 20.28 -10.36
C ASP A 81 -1.49 19.83 -11.54
N ARG A 82 -0.96 19.01 -12.46
CA ARG A 82 -1.70 18.38 -13.56
C ARG A 82 -2.18 16.96 -13.22
N ASN A 83 -2.02 16.54 -11.97
CA ASN A 83 -2.32 15.19 -11.49
C ASN A 83 -1.47 14.10 -12.19
N GLU A 84 -0.31 14.46 -12.72
CA GLU A 84 0.66 13.52 -13.30
C GLU A 84 1.60 13.01 -12.22
N VAL A 85 1.89 11.70 -12.23
CA VAL A 85 2.83 11.12 -11.27
C VAL A 85 4.25 11.60 -11.56
N THR A 86 4.88 12.24 -10.58
CA THR A 86 6.24 12.78 -10.67
C THR A 86 7.28 11.87 -10.02
N GLY A 87 6.86 10.94 -9.17
CA GLY A 87 7.76 9.99 -8.53
C GLY A 87 7.02 8.89 -7.79
N TRP A 88 7.64 7.72 -7.77
CA TRP A 88 7.21 6.56 -6.99
C TRP A 88 8.27 6.24 -5.96
N THR A 89 7.83 5.98 -4.73
CA THR A 89 8.68 5.42 -3.68
C THR A 89 8.09 4.11 -3.24
N THR A 90 8.93 3.09 -3.09
CA THR A 90 8.56 1.82 -2.47
C THR A 90 9.63 1.41 -1.49
N THR A 91 9.23 1.00 -0.29
CA THR A 91 10.15 0.58 0.77
C THR A 91 9.73 -0.73 1.43
N VAL A 92 10.74 -1.41 1.99
CA VAL A 92 10.59 -2.51 2.96
C VAL A 92 11.47 -2.16 4.14
N ASN A 93 10.90 -2.03 5.35
CA ASN A 93 11.62 -1.60 6.55
C ASN A 93 12.44 -0.32 6.32
N ASP A 94 11.82 0.67 5.67
CA ASP A 94 12.44 1.96 5.30
C ASP A 94 13.65 1.86 4.34
N GLU A 95 13.96 0.68 3.83
CA GLU A 95 14.93 0.50 2.77
C GLU A 95 14.26 0.61 1.40
N PRO A 96 14.92 1.21 0.38
CA PRO A 96 14.40 1.21 -0.98
C PRO A 96 14.09 -0.20 -1.46
N ALA A 97 12.94 -0.37 -2.07
CA ALA A 97 12.44 -1.65 -2.52
C ALA A 97 11.83 -1.58 -3.91
N ILE A 98 11.72 -2.73 -4.57
CA ILE A 98 11.00 -2.90 -5.82
C ILE A 98 9.80 -3.81 -5.61
N ILE A 99 8.76 -3.58 -6.41
CA ILE A 99 7.65 -4.51 -6.53
C ILE A 99 8.10 -5.67 -7.42
N ARG A 100 7.80 -6.88 -7.00
CA ARG A 100 8.06 -8.13 -7.73
C ARG A 100 6.81 -9.00 -7.67
N TYR A 101 6.62 -9.86 -8.66
CA TYR A 101 5.48 -10.76 -8.71
C TYR A 101 5.93 -12.22 -8.67
N ARG A 102 5.20 -13.04 -7.90
CA ARG A 102 5.41 -14.49 -7.82
C ARG A 102 4.12 -15.25 -8.06
N LEU A 103 4.21 -16.45 -8.61
CA LEU A 103 3.05 -17.35 -8.72
C LEU A 103 2.61 -17.84 -7.33
N PRO A 104 1.31 -17.84 -7.00
CA PRO A 104 0.84 -18.35 -5.71
C PRO A 104 1.14 -19.84 -5.51
N THR A 105 1.13 -20.62 -6.60
CA THR A 105 1.22 -22.09 -6.58
C THR A 105 2.62 -22.60 -6.26
N ASN A 106 3.65 -22.06 -6.91
CA ASN A 106 5.03 -22.52 -6.79
C ASN A 106 6.04 -21.40 -6.47
N GLN A 107 5.55 -20.20 -6.20
CA GLN A 107 6.35 -19.03 -5.80
C GLN A 107 7.45 -18.61 -6.79
N ARG A 108 7.38 -19.08 -8.04
CA ARG A 108 8.28 -18.67 -9.11
C ARG A 108 8.07 -17.19 -9.46
N ILE A 109 9.17 -16.46 -9.63
CA ILE A 109 9.15 -15.07 -10.08
C ILE A 109 8.60 -15.00 -11.51
N VAL A 110 7.74 -14.02 -11.76
CA VAL A 110 7.17 -13.74 -13.08
C VAL A 110 7.42 -12.28 -13.47
N SER A 111 7.31 -12.00 -14.77
CA SER A 111 7.47 -10.64 -15.30
C SER A 111 6.26 -9.77 -15.01
N ASP A 112 6.45 -8.45 -15.07
CA ASP A 112 5.35 -7.48 -14.94
C ASP A 112 4.29 -7.66 -16.02
N ALA A 113 4.69 -8.00 -17.25
CA ALA A 113 3.75 -8.31 -18.33
C ALA A 113 2.87 -9.53 -17.99
N TYR A 114 3.40 -10.53 -17.27
CA TYR A 114 2.61 -11.65 -16.78
C TYR A 114 1.63 -11.18 -15.67
N ALA A 115 2.09 -10.36 -14.73
CA ALA A 115 1.23 -9.81 -13.68
C ALA A 115 0.08 -8.95 -14.24
N GLN A 116 0.34 -8.20 -15.32
CA GLN A 116 -0.65 -7.38 -16.02
C GLN A 116 -1.58 -8.19 -16.95
N SER A 117 -1.31 -9.49 -17.16
CA SER A 117 -2.13 -10.35 -18.04
C SER A 117 -3.46 -10.81 -17.43
N GLY A 118 -3.79 -10.37 -16.21
CA GLY A 118 -4.99 -10.79 -15.47
C GLY A 118 -4.89 -12.15 -14.79
N LYS A 119 -3.70 -12.77 -14.78
CA LYS A 119 -3.44 -14.03 -14.09
C LYS A 119 -3.17 -13.80 -12.60
N GLU A 120 -3.57 -14.75 -11.77
CA GLU A 120 -3.33 -14.68 -10.32
C GLU A 120 -1.81 -14.65 -10.03
N VAL A 121 -1.39 -13.61 -9.32
CA VAL A 121 -0.02 -13.39 -8.85
C VAL A 121 -0.07 -12.89 -7.40
N MET A 122 0.99 -13.19 -6.64
CA MET A 122 1.25 -12.54 -5.36
C MET A 122 2.17 -11.35 -5.62
N GLN A 123 1.76 -10.16 -5.18
CA GLN A 123 2.63 -8.99 -5.16
C GLN A 123 3.58 -9.09 -3.96
N CYS A 124 4.85 -8.87 -4.23
CA CYS A 124 5.95 -8.96 -3.28
C CYS A 124 6.74 -7.65 -3.27
N TYR A 125 7.35 -7.34 -2.15
CA TYR A 125 8.20 -6.18 -1.97
C TYR A 125 9.61 -6.66 -1.62
N LEU A 126 10.58 -6.38 -2.49
CA LEU A 126 11.98 -6.77 -2.30
C LEU A 126 12.82 -5.53 -1.99
N SER A 127 13.45 -5.49 -0.81
CA SER A 127 14.48 -4.50 -0.51
C SER A 127 15.68 -4.66 -1.46
N THR A 128 16.09 -3.58 -2.11
CA THR A 128 17.28 -3.55 -2.96
C THR A 128 18.57 -3.52 -2.16
N LYS A 129 18.51 -3.17 -0.86
CA LYS A 129 19.66 -3.14 0.05
C LYS A 129 19.84 -4.46 0.76
N SER A 130 18.93 -4.79 1.67
CA SER A 130 19.07 -6.01 2.48
C SER A 130 18.70 -7.28 1.73
N GLN A 131 18.04 -7.22 0.56
CA GLN A 131 17.58 -8.41 -0.17
C GLN A 131 16.57 -9.26 0.63
N TRP A 132 15.91 -8.66 1.63
CA TRP A 132 14.71 -9.22 2.25
C TRP A 132 13.50 -8.92 1.36
N GLU A 133 12.63 -9.92 1.22
CA GLU A 133 11.40 -9.81 0.45
C GLU A 133 10.22 -10.37 1.23
N ILE A 134 9.08 -9.70 1.14
CA ILE A 134 7.80 -10.15 1.71
C ILE A 134 6.72 -10.19 0.63
N CYS A 135 5.97 -11.28 0.59
CA CYS A 135 4.74 -11.43 -0.20
C CYS A 135 3.59 -11.77 0.75
N ALA A 136 2.39 -11.28 0.45
CA ALA A 136 1.14 -11.67 1.13
C ALA A 136 0.13 -12.21 0.10
N LYS A 137 -0.73 -13.15 0.52
CA LYS A 137 -1.74 -13.79 -0.33
C LYS A 137 -3.16 -13.51 0.15
#